data_AF-A0AAJ2C3R6-F1
#
_entry.id   AF-A0AAJ2C3R6-F1
#
_cell.length_a   1.000
_cell.length_b   1.000
_cell.length_c   1.000
_cell.angle_alpha   90.00
_cell.angle_beta   90.00
_cell.angle_gamma   90.00
#
_symmetry.space_group_name_H-M   'P 1'
#
loop_
_entity.id
_entity.type
_entity.pdbx_description
1 polymer ?
#
loop_
_entity_poly.entity_id
_entity_poly.type
_entity_poly.pdbx_seq_one_letter_code
_entity_poly.pdbx_strand_id
1 'polypeptide(L)'
;MTNKIIAEKYFGILATVDWNSNQWQAESTEEDLKNSNFGFTKEHGITYTSLNFAHEVYPTDENDYYAGLLPQLWTKTPDKENAKLVKIVFIKAKNWEDKKNYIVGFYAFPIFEKGKKPSPIASFTEDFETNIKALPKDIHILKNYILFEDEDVKKFIPKGKKVGLRGFNYLEKDNVYSILDRMSSKNSDVKLQGIKYRIIKTIDAIER
;
A
#
# COMPACT_ATOMS: atom_id res chain seq x y z
N MET A 1 -11.15 -38.27 13.06
CA MET A 1 -11.56 -36.85 12.98
C MET A 1 -10.58 -36.15 12.07
N THR A 2 -10.98 -35.92 10.82
CA THR A 2 -10.14 -35.24 9.83
C THR A 2 -10.13 -33.75 10.18
N ASN A 3 -8.99 -33.24 10.64
CA ASN A 3 -8.79 -31.80 10.80
C ASN A 3 -8.99 -31.16 9.42
N LYS A 4 -10.16 -30.56 9.22
CA LYS A 4 -10.44 -29.77 8.03
C LYS A 4 -9.55 -28.54 8.14
N ILE A 5 -8.42 -28.54 7.43
CA ILE A 5 -7.55 -27.38 7.32
C ILE A 5 -8.40 -26.31 6.63
N ILE A 6 -8.89 -25.35 7.41
CA ILE A 6 -9.52 -24.16 6.86
C ILE A 6 -8.38 -23.38 6.21
N ALA A 7 -8.44 -23.20 4.89
CA ALA A 7 -7.47 -22.37 4.20
C ALA A 7 -7.54 -20.94 4.77
N GLU A 8 -6.41 -20.41 5.25
CA GLU A 8 -6.32 -19.02 5.72
C GLU A 8 -6.74 -18.08 4.57
N LYS A 9 -7.74 -17.22 4.82
CA LYS A 9 -8.19 -16.21 3.86
C LYS A 9 -7.53 -14.88 4.18
N TYR A 10 -6.92 -14.26 3.17
CA TYR A 10 -6.29 -12.95 3.32
C TYR A 10 -7.05 -11.88 2.56
N PHE A 11 -7.38 -10.80 3.26
CA PHE A 11 -8.17 -9.69 2.72
C PHE A 11 -7.37 -8.41 2.58
N GLY A 12 -6.16 -8.36 3.13
CA GLY A 12 -5.27 -7.22 3.01
C GLY A 12 -3.84 -7.60 2.74
N ILE A 13 -3.08 -6.60 2.29
CA ILE A 13 -1.62 -6.64 2.22
C ILE A 13 -1.07 -5.43 2.96
N LEU A 14 -0.01 -5.61 3.74
CA LEU A 14 0.84 -4.53 4.23
C LEU A 14 2.14 -4.53 3.41
N ALA A 15 2.31 -3.52 2.56
CA ALA A 15 3.48 -3.33 1.70
C ALA A 15 4.32 -2.16 2.18
N THR A 16 5.63 -2.19 1.90
CA THR A 16 6.57 -1.11 2.26
C THR A 16 7.08 -0.39 1.02
N VAL A 17 7.19 0.94 1.12
CA VAL A 17 7.81 1.84 0.14
C VAL A 17 8.87 2.72 0.82
N ASP A 18 9.71 3.37 0.01
CA ASP A 18 10.63 4.41 0.49
C ASP A 18 9.88 5.63 1.03
N TRP A 19 10.54 6.41 1.88
CA TRP A 19 9.96 7.66 2.37
C TRP A 19 10.11 8.76 1.32
N ASN A 20 9.05 9.54 1.13
CA ASN A 20 9.04 10.68 0.24
C ASN A 20 8.34 11.84 0.98
N SER A 21 9.09 12.92 1.21
CA SER A 21 8.63 14.07 1.97
C SER A 21 7.58 14.91 1.22
N ASN A 22 7.48 14.74 -0.10
CA ASN A 22 6.42 15.27 -0.95
C ASN A 22 5.17 14.37 -0.98
N GLN A 23 4.95 13.60 0.09
CA GLN A 23 3.74 12.78 0.29
C GLN A 23 3.50 11.76 -0.83
N TRP A 24 4.56 11.29 -1.49
CA TRP A 24 4.47 10.45 -2.68
C TRP A 24 3.54 11.02 -3.78
N GLN A 25 3.51 12.35 -3.88
CA GLN A 25 2.79 13.10 -4.91
C GLN A 25 3.72 13.78 -5.92
N ALA A 26 5.04 13.76 -5.67
CA ALA A 26 6.06 14.34 -6.52
C ALA A 26 7.41 13.64 -6.27
N GLU A 27 8.43 14.02 -7.03
CA GLU A 27 9.80 13.50 -6.91
C GLU A 27 10.30 13.52 -5.47
N SER A 28 11.03 12.48 -5.06
CA SER A 28 11.65 12.45 -3.73
C SER A 28 12.74 13.51 -3.64
N THR A 29 12.91 14.13 -2.47
CA THR A 29 14.00 15.10 -2.25
C THR A 29 15.36 14.41 -2.26
N GLU A 30 16.44 15.15 -2.49
CA GLU A 30 17.80 14.59 -2.43
C GLU A 30 18.08 13.90 -1.08
N GLU A 31 17.60 14.48 0.03
CA GLU A 31 17.78 13.92 1.36
C GLU A 31 16.95 12.64 1.56
N ASP A 32 15.72 12.58 1.02
CA ASP A 32 14.93 11.35 0.98
C ASP A 32 15.68 10.21 0.25
N LEU A 33 16.25 10.52 -0.91
CA LEU A 33 16.98 9.55 -1.73
C LEU A 33 18.23 9.03 -1.02
N LYS A 34 19.04 9.94 -0.47
CA LYS A 34 20.25 9.62 0.29
C LYS A 34 19.95 8.68 1.47
N ASN A 35 18.82 8.90 2.15
CA ASN A 35 18.40 8.12 3.31
C ASN A 35 17.48 6.94 2.98
N SER A 36 17.17 6.69 1.71
CA SER A 36 16.24 5.63 1.33
C SER A 36 16.75 4.25 1.77
N ASN A 37 15.83 3.41 2.24
CA ASN A 37 16.13 2.02 2.58
C ASN A 37 15.99 1.07 1.38
N PHE A 38 15.68 1.62 0.20
CA PHE A 38 15.46 0.86 -1.04
C PHE A 38 16.59 1.16 -2.02
N GLY A 39 17.44 0.17 -2.29
CA GLY A 39 18.57 0.30 -3.22
C GLY A 39 18.12 0.74 -4.62
N PHE A 40 17.01 0.17 -5.11
CA PHE A 40 16.43 0.54 -6.40
C PHE A 40 16.10 2.03 -6.49
N THR A 41 15.47 2.62 -5.46
CA THR A 41 15.19 4.06 -5.43
C THR A 41 16.47 4.89 -5.41
N LYS A 42 17.53 4.43 -4.72
CA LYS A 42 18.83 5.10 -4.71
C LYS A 42 19.52 5.07 -6.08
N GLU A 43 19.40 3.96 -6.78
CA GLU A 43 20.04 3.73 -8.08
C GLU A 43 19.36 4.49 -9.21
N HIS A 44 18.02 4.51 -9.20
CA HIS A 44 17.22 5.13 -10.28
C HIS A 44 16.79 6.57 -9.96
N GLY A 45 16.94 7.02 -8.72
CA GLY A 45 16.53 8.35 -8.26
C GLY A 45 15.01 8.50 -8.20
N ILE A 46 14.36 8.61 -9.36
CA ILE A 46 12.93 8.83 -9.47
C ILE A 46 12.27 7.55 -9.97
N THR A 47 11.26 7.08 -9.24
CA THR A 47 10.46 5.90 -9.62
C THR A 47 8.98 6.16 -9.33
N TYR A 48 8.06 5.31 -9.83
CA TYR A 48 6.63 5.46 -9.51
C TYR A 48 6.33 5.33 -8.00
N THR A 49 7.26 4.84 -7.16
CA THR A 49 7.05 4.87 -5.71
C THR A 49 6.82 6.29 -5.21
N SER A 50 7.56 7.27 -5.76
CA SER A 50 7.44 8.71 -5.47
C SER A 50 6.11 9.32 -5.91
N LEU A 51 5.35 8.63 -6.76
CA LEU A 51 4.07 9.10 -7.32
C LEU A 51 2.88 8.23 -6.87
N ASN A 52 3.07 7.31 -5.93
CA ASN A 52 2.02 6.38 -5.51
C ASN A 52 0.71 7.03 -5.04
N PHE A 53 0.70 8.32 -4.69
CA PHE A 53 -0.51 9.04 -4.31
C PHE A 53 -0.79 10.27 -5.19
N ALA A 54 -0.09 10.45 -6.31
CA ALA A 54 -0.21 11.62 -7.19
C ALA A 54 -1.42 11.58 -8.15
N HIS A 55 -2.43 10.76 -7.86
CA HIS A 55 -3.64 10.56 -8.66
C HIS A 55 -4.55 11.79 -8.82
N GLU A 56 -4.32 12.85 -8.04
CA GLU A 56 -5.01 14.13 -8.18
C GLU A 56 -4.28 15.09 -9.13
N VAL A 57 -3.02 14.79 -9.46
CA VAL A 57 -2.14 15.63 -10.30
C VAL A 57 -1.94 15.00 -11.67
N TYR A 58 -1.73 13.68 -11.73
CA TYR A 58 -1.43 12.97 -12.95
C TYR A 58 -2.60 12.11 -13.42
N PRO A 59 -2.78 11.96 -14.75
CA PRO A 59 -3.94 11.29 -15.32
C PRO A 59 -3.95 9.79 -15.01
N THR A 60 -5.16 9.23 -15.00
CA THR A 60 -5.40 7.80 -15.04
C THR A 60 -5.09 7.21 -16.41
N ASP A 61 -5.07 5.88 -16.51
CA ASP A 61 -5.11 5.22 -17.81
C ASP A 61 -6.50 5.29 -18.47
N GLU A 62 -6.60 4.72 -19.67
CA GLU A 62 -7.81 4.63 -20.50
C GLU A 62 -9.01 3.95 -19.81
N ASN A 63 -8.79 3.25 -18.70
CA ASN A 63 -9.82 2.57 -17.92
C ASN A 63 -10.07 3.26 -16.56
N ASP A 64 -9.65 4.53 -16.42
CA ASP A 64 -9.76 5.34 -15.20
C ASP A 64 -8.99 4.79 -13.98
N TYR A 65 -8.00 3.93 -14.19
CA TYR A 65 -7.14 3.45 -13.12
C TYR A 65 -5.89 4.31 -12.96
N TYR A 66 -5.55 4.61 -11.71
CA TYR A 66 -4.25 5.17 -11.37
C TYR A 66 -3.31 4.04 -10.93
N ALA A 67 -2.12 4.03 -11.50
CA ALA A 67 -1.11 3.00 -11.25
C ALA A 67 -0.18 3.41 -10.10
N GLY A 68 0.50 2.43 -9.53
CA GLY A 68 1.52 2.63 -8.51
C GLY A 68 2.59 1.56 -8.60
N LEU A 69 3.66 1.75 -7.82
CA LEU A 69 4.74 0.80 -7.66
C LEU A 69 4.93 0.46 -6.19
N LEU A 70 4.86 -0.83 -5.90
CA LEU A 70 5.17 -1.42 -4.62
C LEU A 70 6.37 -2.36 -4.79
N PRO A 71 7.61 -1.92 -4.50
CA PRO A 71 8.83 -2.66 -4.86
C PRO A 71 8.82 -4.12 -4.37
N GLN A 72 8.28 -4.35 -3.16
CA GLN A 72 8.18 -5.68 -2.57
C GLN A 72 7.30 -6.65 -3.37
N LEU A 73 6.24 -6.15 -4.02
CA LEU A 73 5.38 -6.96 -4.89
C LEU A 73 6.04 -7.27 -6.24
N TRP A 74 7.06 -6.50 -6.63
CA TRP A 74 7.84 -6.78 -7.83
C TRP A 74 8.72 -8.02 -7.62
N THR A 75 9.44 -8.07 -6.50
CA THR A 75 10.30 -9.21 -6.14
C THR A 75 9.50 -10.44 -5.75
N LYS A 76 8.36 -10.26 -5.06
CA LYS A 76 7.48 -11.35 -4.64
C LYS A 76 6.05 -11.04 -5.06
N THR A 77 5.62 -11.60 -6.18
CA THR A 77 4.22 -11.44 -6.64
C THR A 77 3.27 -12.09 -5.62
N PRO A 78 2.12 -11.46 -5.31
CA PRO A 78 1.06 -12.13 -4.58
C PRO A 78 0.66 -13.46 -5.23
N ASP A 79 0.34 -14.42 -4.38
CA ASP A 79 -0.23 -15.69 -4.82
C ASP A 79 -1.58 -15.42 -5.48
N LYS A 80 -1.83 -16.05 -6.63
CA LYS A 80 -2.99 -15.73 -7.48
C LYS A 80 -4.31 -15.97 -6.77
N GLU A 81 -4.42 -16.99 -5.94
CA GLU A 81 -5.68 -17.29 -5.24
C GLU A 81 -5.90 -16.33 -4.08
N ASN A 82 -4.85 -16.02 -3.32
CA ASN A 82 -4.92 -15.03 -2.25
C ASN A 82 -5.21 -13.62 -2.80
N ALA A 83 -4.59 -13.24 -3.92
CA ALA A 83 -4.76 -11.93 -4.54
C ALA A 83 -6.21 -11.62 -4.92
N LYS A 84 -7.02 -12.63 -5.28
CA LYS A 84 -8.46 -12.47 -5.59
C LYS A 84 -9.27 -12.00 -4.37
N LEU A 85 -8.84 -12.38 -3.18
CA LEU A 85 -9.52 -12.05 -1.93
C LEU A 85 -9.08 -10.70 -1.35
N VAL A 86 -7.88 -10.23 -1.69
CA VAL A 86 -7.35 -8.95 -1.22
C VAL A 86 -8.28 -7.80 -1.63
N LYS A 87 -8.73 -7.01 -0.65
CA LYS A 87 -9.56 -5.82 -0.83
C LYS A 87 -8.83 -4.53 -0.51
N ILE A 88 -7.64 -4.61 0.08
CA ILE A 88 -6.85 -3.43 0.41
C ILE A 88 -5.35 -3.73 0.48
N VAL A 89 -4.54 -2.81 -0.03
CA VAL A 89 -3.10 -2.76 0.23
C VAL A 89 -2.78 -1.52 1.04
N PHE A 90 -2.40 -1.71 2.30
CA PHE A 90 -1.85 -0.65 3.14
C PHE A 90 -0.39 -0.41 2.77
N ILE A 91 -0.02 0.85 2.68
CA ILE A 91 1.34 1.29 2.36
C ILE A 91 1.99 1.82 3.63
N LYS A 92 3.14 1.23 3.96
CA LYS A 92 3.99 1.61 5.07
C LYS A 92 5.28 2.24 4.55
N ALA A 93 5.75 3.28 5.22
CA ALA A 93 7.05 3.88 4.94
C ALA A 93 7.79 4.14 6.25
N LYS A 94 9.12 4.06 6.22
CA LYS A 94 9.97 4.41 7.36
C LYS A 94 10.46 5.83 7.18
N ASN A 95 9.99 6.75 8.02
CA ASN A 95 10.51 8.12 8.02
C ASN A 95 11.98 8.08 8.44
N TRP A 96 12.85 8.68 7.64
CA TRP A 96 14.27 8.68 7.91
C TRP A 96 14.68 9.71 8.96
N GLU A 97 13.87 10.73 9.25
CA GLU A 97 14.18 11.72 10.29
C GLU A 97 14.06 11.10 11.69
N ASP A 98 12.89 10.54 12.01
CA ASP A 98 12.59 9.96 13.33
C ASP A 98 12.86 8.45 13.42
N LYS A 99 13.22 7.82 12.29
CA LYS A 99 13.46 6.39 12.14
C LYS A 99 12.25 5.50 12.46
N LYS A 100 11.03 6.06 12.53
CA LYS A 100 9.79 5.34 12.83
C LYS A 100 9.10 4.86 11.55
N ASN A 101 8.29 3.81 11.69
CA ASN A 101 7.46 3.29 10.60
C ASN A 101 6.05 3.84 10.71
N TYR A 102 5.48 4.21 9.57
CA TYR A 102 4.14 4.76 9.48
C TYR A 102 3.35 4.07 8.39
N ILE A 103 2.08 3.76 8.64
CA ILE A 103 1.11 3.54 7.57
C ILE A 103 0.69 4.92 7.07
N VAL A 104 0.90 5.15 5.78
CA VAL A 104 0.80 6.48 5.16
C VAL A 104 -0.41 6.60 4.24
N GLY A 105 -0.93 5.48 3.75
CA GLY A 105 -2.07 5.45 2.85
C GLY A 105 -2.36 4.03 2.37
N PHE A 106 -3.21 3.90 1.36
CA PHE A 106 -3.58 2.60 0.81
C PHE A 106 -4.19 2.68 -0.60
N TYR A 107 -4.25 1.50 -1.21
CA TYR A 107 -5.04 1.20 -2.41
C TYR A 107 -6.16 0.23 -2.03
N ALA A 108 -7.43 0.64 -2.13
CA ALA A 108 -8.57 -0.25 -1.97
C ALA A 108 -8.98 -0.87 -3.29
N PHE A 109 -9.57 -2.07 -3.22
CA PHE A 109 -9.95 -2.88 -4.39
C PHE A 109 -8.84 -2.95 -5.45
N PRO A 110 -7.60 -3.30 -5.05
CA PRO A 110 -6.44 -3.20 -5.91
C PRO A 110 -6.52 -4.22 -7.05
N ILE A 111 -5.97 -3.84 -8.20
CA ILE A 111 -5.63 -4.74 -9.29
C ILE A 111 -4.11 -4.88 -9.31
N PHE A 112 -3.62 -6.12 -9.26
CA PHE A 112 -2.19 -6.42 -9.33
C PHE A 112 -1.81 -6.75 -10.78
N GLU A 113 -1.06 -5.87 -11.41
CA GLU A 113 -0.64 -6.02 -12.80
C GLU A 113 0.72 -5.34 -12.99
N LYS A 114 1.73 -6.13 -13.36
CA LYS A 114 3.06 -5.59 -13.68
C LYS A 114 3.03 -4.96 -15.06
N GLY A 115 3.62 -3.78 -15.17
CA GLY A 115 3.73 -3.06 -16.42
C GLY A 115 4.78 -1.96 -16.34
N LYS A 116 4.92 -1.25 -17.46
CA LYS A 116 5.69 -0.03 -17.59
C LYS A 116 4.79 1.03 -18.21
N LYS A 117 4.92 2.28 -17.77
CA LYS A 117 4.19 3.42 -18.31
C LYS A 117 5.17 4.59 -18.49
N PRO A 118 5.00 5.42 -19.53
CA PRO A 118 5.75 6.66 -19.63
C PRO A 118 5.64 7.46 -18.34
N SER A 119 6.74 8.06 -17.92
CA SER A 119 6.71 8.96 -16.77
C SER A 119 5.73 10.11 -17.03
N PRO A 120 4.84 10.42 -16.07
CA PRO A 120 3.97 11.58 -16.19
C PRO A 120 4.71 12.90 -15.89
N ILE A 121 5.97 12.82 -15.42
CA ILE A 121 6.86 13.97 -15.21
C ILE A 121 7.55 14.28 -16.53
N ALA A 122 7.29 15.46 -17.09
CA ALA A 122 7.75 15.85 -18.42
C ALA A 122 9.28 15.90 -18.59
N SER A 123 10.03 16.18 -17.51
CA SER A 123 11.49 16.19 -17.51
C SER A 123 12.12 14.79 -17.50
N PHE A 124 11.34 13.75 -17.20
CA PHE A 124 11.84 12.39 -17.06
C PHE A 124 11.35 11.52 -18.22
N THR A 125 12.29 11.03 -19.04
CA THR A 125 11.98 10.38 -20.32
C THR A 125 11.91 8.86 -20.26
N GLU A 126 12.31 8.24 -19.13
CA GLU A 126 12.24 6.79 -18.99
C GLU A 126 10.85 6.34 -18.52
N ASP A 127 10.48 5.13 -18.90
CA ASP A 127 9.26 4.50 -18.41
C ASP A 127 9.41 4.13 -16.93
N PHE A 128 8.37 4.42 -16.16
CA PHE A 128 8.25 3.93 -14.80
C PHE A 128 7.63 2.54 -14.76
N GLU A 129 8.18 1.70 -13.87
CA GLU A 129 7.58 0.41 -13.52
C GLU A 129 6.35 0.60 -12.63
N THR A 130 5.32 -0.22 -12.85
CA THR A 130 4.08 -0.21 -12.06
C THR A 130 3.62 -1.63 -11.78
N ASN A 131 3.07 -1.94 -10.59
CA ASN A 131 2.60 -3.28 -10.26
C ASN A 131 1.29 -3.36 -9.48
N ILE A 132 0.67 -2.21 -9.23
CA ILE A 132 -0.65 -2.10 -8.61
C ILE A 132 -1.40 -0.98 -9.31
N LYS A 133 -2.72 -1.08 -9.38
CA LYS A 133 -3.59 0.03 -9.77
C LYS A 133 -4.93 -0.03 -9.04
N ALA A 134 -5.56 1.12 -8.87
CA ALA A 134 -6.91 1.25 -8.33
C ALA A 134 -7.58 2.49 -8.93
N LEU A 135 -8.90 2.59 -8.79
CA LEU A 135 -9.59 3.82 -9.17
C LEU A 135 -9.18 4.95 -8.21
N PRO A 136 -9.05 6.21 -8.68
CA PRO A 136 -8.73 7.36 -7.82
C PRO A 136 -9.60 7.48 -6.56
N LYS A 137 -10.89 7.13 -6.65
CA LYS A 137 -11.83 7.12 -5.52
C LYS A 137 -11.51 6.06 -4.45
N ASP A 138 -10.67 5.09 -4.78
CA ASP A 138 -10.26 3.95 -3.96
C ASP A 138 -8.80 4.07 -3.46
N ILE A 139 -8.10 5.16 -3.82
CA ILE A 139 -6.75 5.47 -3.32
C ILE A 139 -6.86 6.56 -2.26
N HIS A 140 -6.13 6.42 -1.16
CA HIS A 140 -6.16 7.40 -0.08
C HIS A 140 -4.80 7.55 0.59
N ILE A 141 -4.35 8.79 0.72
CA ILE A 141 -3.22 9.19 1.55
C ILE A 141 -3.74 9.83 2.84
N LEU A 142 -3.17 9.43 3.97
CA LEU A 142 -3.61 9.91 5.28
C LEU A 142 -3.03 11.29 5.57
N LYS A 143 -3.82 12.15 6.21
CA LYS A 143 -3.34 13.43 6.76
C LYS A 143 -2.56 13.20 8.05
N ASN A 144 -3.07 12.33 8.91
CA ASN A 144 -2.44 11.88 10.14
C ASN A 144 -2.00 10.42 9.96
N TYR A 145 -0.71 10.23 9.69
CA TYR A 145 -0.13 8.91 9.53
C TYR A 145 -0.30 8.05 10.79
N ILE A 146 -0.39 6.74 10.60
CA ILE A 146 -0.53 5.80 11.71
C ILE A 146 0.82 5.24 12.04
N LEU A 147 1.32 5.60 13.22
CA LEU A 147 2.54 5.03 13.78
C LEU A 147 2.39 3.50 13.89
N PHE A 148 3.38 2.78 13.37
CA PHE A 148 3.44 1.33 13.34
C PHE A 148 4.52 0.87 14.32
N GLU A 149 4.16 0.77 15.60
CA GLU A 149 5.02 0.34 16.71
C GLU A 149 4.74 -1.11 17.15
N ASP A 150 5.62 -1.68 17.96
CA ASP A 150 5.59 -3.10 18.35
C ASP A 150 4.29 -3.52 19.06
N GLU A 151 3.65 -2.61 19.78
CA GLU A 151 2.35 -2.87 20.41
C GLU A 151 1.22 -3.03 19.38
N ASP A 152 1.32 -2.31 18.26
CA ASP A 152 0.35 -2.37 17.15
C ASP A 152 0.57 -3.60 16.25
N VAL A 153 1.80 -4.14 16.19
CA VAL A 153 2.12 -5.36 15.41
C VAL A 153 1.22 -6.52 15.78
N LYS A 154 0.86 -6.67 17.06
CA LYS A 154 -0.03 -7.74 17.55
C LYS A 154 -1.44 -7.67 16.97
N LYS A 155 -1.89 -6.48 16.56
CA LYS A 155 -3.21 -6.24 15.98
C LYS A 155 -3.16 -6.13 14.46
N PHE A 156 -2.09 -5.58 13.92
CA PHE A 156 -1.98 -5.25 12.49
C PHE A 156 -1.40 -6.36 11.63
N ILE A 157 -0.83 -7.41 12.24
CA ILE A 157 -0.27 -8.55 11.51
C ILE A 157 -0.83 -9.85 12.09
N PRO A 158 -1.06 -10.90 11.26
CA PRO A 158 -1.53 -12.19 11.74
C PRO A 158 -0.65 -12.80 12.83
N LYS A 159 -1.27 -13.54 13.75
CA LYS A 159 -0.59 -14.12 14.92
C LYS A 159 0.57 -15.01 14.51
N GLY A 160 1.72 -14.84 15.16
CA GLY A 160 2.94 -15.63 14.91
C GLY A 160 3.69 -15.26 13.62
N LYS A 161 3.21 -14.28 12.83
CA LYS A 161 3.97 -13.72 11.72
C LYS A 161 4.83 -12.54 12.22
N LYS A 162 5.98 -12.35 11.59
CA LYS A 162 6.84 -11.17 11.80
C LYS A 162 6.57 -10.15 10.69
N VAL A 163 6.82 -8.87 10.97
CA VAL A 163 6.86 -7.82 9.95
C VAL A 163 7.84 -8.24 8.85
N GLY A 164 7.39 -8.22 7.59
CA GLY A 164 8.23 -8.56 6.45
C GLY A 164 9.38 -7.56 6.31
N LEU A 165 10.61 -8.02 6.56
CA LEU A 165 11.81 -7.19 6.37
C LEU A 165 12.16 -6.99 4.89
N ARG A 166 11.81 -7.96 4.03
CA ARG A 166 12.13 -7.98 2.59
C ARG A 166 10.92 -8.37 1.73
N GLY A 167 9.71 -8.19 2.24
CA GLY A 167 8.48 -8.59 1.58
C GLY A 167 7.27 -7.98 2.26
N PHE A 168 6.10 -8.28 1.73
CA PHE A 168 4.83 -7.83 2.27
C PHE A 168 4.24 -8.86 3.25
N ASN A 169 3.32 -8.41 4.10
CA ASN A 169 2.51 -9.29 4.94
C ASN A 169 1.11 -9.43 4.36
N TYR A 170 0.61 -10.65 4.22
CA TYR A 170 -0.82 -10.86 4.10
C TYR A 170 -1.51 -10.59 5.43
N LEU A 171 -2.72 -10.06 5.36
CA LEU A 171 -3.53 -9.66 6.49
C LEU A 171 -4.86 -10.40 6.47
N GLU A 172 -5.22 -10.95 7.63
CA GLU A 172 -6.54 -11.51 7.87
C GLU A 172 -7.56 -10.38 8.12
N LYS A 173 -8.84 -10.74 8.16
CA LYS A 173 -9.94 -9.79 8.37
C LYS A 173 -9.74 -8.89 9.58
N ASP A 174 -9.43 -9.48 10.74
CA ASP A 174 -9.29 -8.73 11.99
C ASP A 174 -8.14 -7.72 11.95
N ASN A 175 -7.06 -8.05 11.22
CA ASN A 175 -5.96 -7.14 11.01
C ASN A 175 -6.37 -5.95 10.14
N VAL A 176 -7.08 -6.23 9.04
CA VAL A 176 -7.60 -5.19 8.14
C VAL A 176 -8.53 -4.24 8.90
N TYR A 177 -9.44 -4.78 9.72
CA TYR A 177 -10.39 -3.97 10.49
C TYR A 177 -9.67 -3.12 11.54
N SER A 178 -8.72 -3.72 12.27
CA SER A 178 -7.92 -3.01 13.27
C SER A 178 -7.17 -1.81 12.68
N ILE A 179 -6.58 -1.96 11.48
CA ILE A 179 -5.88 -0.87 10.80
C ILE A 179 -6.88 0.22 10.36
N LEU A 180 -7.99 -0.16 9.73
CA LEU A 180 -9.02 0.78 9.26
C LEU A 180 -9.66 1.58 10.41
N ASP A 181 -9.88 0.95 11.55
CA ASP A 181 -10.39 1.60 12.77
C ASP A 181 -9.38 2.62 13.30
N ARG A 182 -8.10 2.23 13.38
CA ARG A 182 -7.03 3.13 13.80
C ARG A 182 -6.92 4.34 12.88
N MET A 183 -6.95 4.12 11.57
CA MET A 183 -6.92 5.19 10.57
C MET A 183 -8.10 6.14 10.74
N SER A 184 -9.31 5.60 10.86
CA SER A 184 -10.54 6.39 11.04
C SER A 184 -10.52 7.22 12.32
N SER A 185 -10.02 6.65 13.43
CA SER A 185 -9.95 7.37 14.71
C SER A 185 -9.00 8.57 14.69
N LYS A 186 -7.96 8.53 13.84
CA LYS A 186 -6.98 9.62 13.69
C LYS A 186 -7.28 10.55 12.51
N ASN A 187 -8.16 10.15 11.60
CA ASN A 187 -8.47 10.89 10.38
C ASN A 187 -9.99 11.00 10.20
N SER A 188 -10.55 12.17 10.48
CA SER A 188 -11.94 12.48 10.17
C SER A 188 -12.08 12.85 8.70
N ASP A 189 -12.18 11.83 7.84
CA ASP A 189 -12.19 11.96 6.38
C ASP A 189 -13.35 11.15 5.78
N VAL A 190 -14.23 11.83 5.02
CA VAL A 190 -15.43 11.22 4.40
C VAL A 190 -15.07 10.18 3.34
N LYS A 191 -14.02 10.42 2.54
CA LYS A 191 -13.53 9.45 1.54
C LYS A 191 -13.04 8.19 2.24
N LEU A 192 -12.26 8.34 3.32
CA LEU A 192 -11.80 7.21 4.14
C LEU A 192 -12.97 6.40 4.71
N GLN A 193 -13.99 7.06 5.30
CA GLN A 193 -15.16 6.36 5.83
C GLN A 193 -15.93 5.61 4.75
N GLY A 194 -16.12 6.23 3.58
CA GLY A 194 -16.80 5.60 2.44
C GLY A 194 -16.05 4.39 1.90
N ILE A 195 -14.72 4.45 1.82
CA ILE A 195 -13.90 3.30 1.41
C ILE A 195 -13.94 2.19 2.47
N LYS A 196 -13.75 2.53 3.75
CA LYS A 196 -13.83 1.58 4.87
C LYS A 196 -15.14 0.80 4.87
N TYR A 197 -16.27 1.51 4.73
CA TYR A 197 -17.59 0.86 4.68
C TYR A 197 -17.68 -0.16 3.54
N ARG A 198 -17.24 0.19 2.33
CA ARG A 198 -17.25 -0.73 1.19
C ARG A 198 -16.35 -1.96 1.44
N ILE A 199 -15.16 -1.77 1.99
CA ILE A 199 -14.24 -2.87 2.31
C ILE A 199 -14.88 -3.84 3.31
N ILE A 200 -15.41 -3.33 4.43
CA ILE A 200 -16.05 -4.14 5.48
C ILE A 200 -17.20 -4.95 4.86
N LYS A 201 -18.10 -4.28 4.14
CA LYS A 201 -19.24 -4.92 3.48
C LYS A 201 -18.82 -6.03 2.52
N THR A 202 -17.76 -5.82 1.73
CA THR A 202 -17.27 -6.83 0.79
C THR A 202 -16.63 -8.02 1.52
N ILE A 203 -15.82 -7.78 2.56
CA ILE A 203 -15.18 -8.85 3.33
C ILE A 203 -16.25 -9.70 4.03
N ASP A 204 -17.21 -9.07 4.71
CA ASP A 204 -18.29 -9.78 5.40
C ASP A 204 -19.16 -10.60 4.44
N ALA A 205 -19.36 -10.14 3.21
CA ALA A 205 -20.10 -10.91 2.20
C ALA A 205 -19.35 -12.16 1.72
N ILE A 206 -18.02 -12.19 1.79
CA ILE A 206 -17.18 -13.34 1.39
C ILE A 206 -17.06 -14.39 2.51
N GLU A 207 -17.28 -13.97 3.77
CA GLU A 207 -17.20 -14.85 4.94
C GLU A 207 -18.54 -15.47 5.36
N ARG A 208 -19.66 -14.94 4.86
CA ARG A 208 -20.98 -15.58 4.95
C ARG A 208 -21.05 -16.81 4.07
#